data_AF-A0A8X6WNS6-F1
#
_entry.id   AF-A0A8X6WNS6-F1
#
_cell.length_a   1.000
_cell.length_b   1.000
_cell.length_c   1.000
_cell.angle_alpha   90.00
_cell.angle_beta   90.00
_cell.angle_gamma   90.00
#
_symmetry.space_group_name_H-M   'P 1'
#
loop_
_entity.id
_entity.type
_entity.pdbx_description
1 polymer ?
#
loop_
_entity_poly.entity_id
_entity_poly.type
_entity_poly.pdbx_seq_one_letter_code
_entity_poly.pdbx_strand_id
1 'polypeptide(L)'
;MDKFCTISLNSTEQHVNARDSRVKRDNTDVSKLVEWFTLHNPFPNTQQLVFLASVMVGNHQINCHKAHGIGLESMVKITGLKLYKTIQPGFTAFDYQQICQN
;
A
#
# COMPACT_ATOMS: atom_id res chain seq x y z
N MET A 1 -27.07 2.65 11.79
CA MET A 1 -26.04 3.71 11.82
C MET A 1 -24.76 3.00 12.17
N ASP A 2 -23.95 2.75 11.15
CA ASP A 2 -22.83 1.83 11.27
C ASP A 2 -21.64 2.64 11.80
N LYS A 3 -20.93 2.09 12.79
CA LYS A 3 -19.77 2.74 13.40
C LYS A 3 -18.50 2.02 12.96
N PHE A 4 -17.64 2.73 12.25
CA PHE A 4 -16.31 2.26 11.88
C PHE A 4 -15.28 3.28 12.38
N CYS A 5 -14.28 2.85 13.16
CA CYS A 5 -13.25 3.72 13.73
C CYS A 5 -13.82 5.00 14.39
N THR A 6 -14.89 4.87 15.18
CA THR A 6 -15.54 5.98 15.90
C THR A 6 -16.26 6.99 14.99
N ILE A 7 -16.25 6.78 13.67
CA ILE A 7 -17.01 7.57 12.70
C ILE A 7 -18.37 6.92 12.52
N SER A 8 -19.44 7.71 12.69
CA SER A 8 -20.80 7.29 12.38
C SER A 8 -21.08 7.49 10.89
N LEU A 9 -21.38 6.40 10.19
CA LEU A 9 -21.76 6.43 8.79
C LEU A 9 -23.30 6.36 8.68
N ASN A 10 -23.89 7.30 7.95
CA ASN A 10 -25.26 7.18 7.51
C ASN A 10 -25.29 6.10 6.41
N SER A 11 -26.04 5.02 6.63
CA SER A 11 -26.13 3.92 5.67
C SER A 11 -26.88 4.38 4.42
N THR A 12 -26.13 4.83 3.43
CA THR A 12 -26.56 4.92 2.03
C THR A 12 -25.98 3.72 1.27
N GLU A 13 -26.58 3.34 0.15
CA GLU A 13 -26.13 2.25 -0.75
C GLU A 13 -24.63 2.36 -1.15
N GLN A 14 -24.00 3.53 -0.97
CA GLN A 14 -22.59 3.78 -1.24
C GLN A 14 -21.62 3.16 -0.22
N HIS A 15 -22.09 2.69 0.95
CA HIS A 15 -21.25 2.07 1.98
C HIS A 15 -21.39 0.54 2.07
N VAL A 16 -21.73 -0.12 0.95
CA VAL A 16 -21.85 -1.60 0.86
C VAL A 16 -20.62 -2.35 1.36
N ASN A 17 -19.42 -1.75 1.30
CA ASN A 17 -18.16 -2.35 1.75
C ASN A 17 -17.97 -2.33 3.27
N ALA A 18 -18.59 -1.38 3.98
CA ALA A 18 -18.50 -1.28 5.44
C ALA A 18 -19.60 -2.07 6.18
N ARG A 19 -20.44 -2.81 5.44
CA ARG A 19 -21.49 -3.66 6.03
C ARG A 19 -20.86 -4.69 6.96
N ASP A 20 -21.50 -4.94 8.10
CA ASP A 20 -21.03 -5.87 9.14
C ASP A 20 -20.66 -7.26 8.57
N SER A 21 -21.40 -7.75 7.57
CA SER A 21 -21.11 -9.03 6.92
C SER A 21 -19.76 -9.04 6.20
N ARG A 22 -19.37 -7.93 5.57
CA ARG A 22 -18.08 -7.79 4.90
C ARG A 22 -16.97 -7.57 5.90
N VAL A 23 -17.17 -6.72 6.91
CA VAL A 23 -16.20 -6.53 8.01
C VAL A 23 -15.91 -7.85 8.71
N LYS A 24 -16.95 -8.65 9.02
CA LYS A 24 -16.78 -9.96 9.64
C LYS A 24 -16.02 -10.94 8.74
N ARG A 25 -16.29 -10.92 7.43
CA ARG A 25 -15.56 -11.75 6.47
C ARG A 25 -14.10 -11.30 6.35
N ASP A 26 -13.85 -10.01 6.22
CA ASP A 26 -12.50 -9.46 6.10
C ASP A 26 -11.67 -9.79 7.36
N ASN A 27 -12.26 -9.67 8.55
CA ASN A 27 -11.61 -10.11 9.80
C ASN A 27 -11.29 -11.61 9.78
N THR A 28 -12.20 -12.45 9.27
CA THR A 28 -12.00 -13.89 9.14
C THR A 28 -10.88 -14.22 8.15
N ASP A 29 -10.83 -13.50 7.03
CA ASP A 29 -9.84 -13.70 5.98
C ASP A 29 -8.46 -13.21 6.44
N VAL A 30 -8.37 -12.11 7.19
CA VAL A 30 -7.14 -11.67 7.86
C VAL A 30 -6.63 -12.75 8.82
N SER A 31 -7.49 -13.36 9.64
CA SER A 31 -7.06 -14.44 10.53
C SER A 31 -6.47 -15.63 9.75
N LYS A 32 -7.10 -16.04 8.65
CA LYS A 32 -6.58 -17.11 7.79
C LYS A 32 -5.25 -16.74 7.14
N LEU A 33 -5.09 -15.48 6.72
CA LEU A 33 -3.86 -14.99 6.12
C LEU A 33 -2.71 -15.03 7.14
N VAL A 34 -2.97 -14.60 8.38
CA VAL A 34 -2.01 -14.64 9.49
C VAL A 34 -1.62 -16.07 9.83
N GLU A 35 -2.59 -16.98 9.94
CA GLU A 35 -2.33 -18.40 10.17
C GLU A 35 -1.46 -18.99 9.05
N TRP A 36 -1.80 -18.69 7.79
CA TRP A 36 -1.04 -19.16 6.63
C TRP A 36 0.40 -18.63 6.66
N PHE A 37 0.62 -17.35 6.95
CA PHE A 37 1.97 -16.77 7.05
C PHE A 37 2.78 -17.29 8.24
N THR A 38 2.12 -17.69 9.32
CA THR A 38 2.78 -18.29 10.48
C THR A 38 3.35 -19.67 10.11
N LEU A 39 2.61 -20.43 9.31
CA LEU A 39 3.03 -21.76 8.83
C LEU A 39 3.99 -21.68 7.63
N HIS A 40 3.81 -20.66 6.79
CA HIS A 40 4.56 -20.45 5.57
C HIS A 40 5.14 -19.05 5.61
N ASN A 41 6.34 -18.89 6.17
CA ASN A 41 7.01 -17.59 6.17
C ASN A 41 7.30 -17.19 4.71
N PRO A 42 6.56 -16.23 4.12
CA PRO A 42 6.73 -15.86 2.72
C PRO A 42 7.98 -14.99 2.54
N PHE A 43 8.54 -14.47 3.64
CA PHE A 43 9.72 -13.65 3.64
C PHE A 43 10.92 -14.52 3.99
N PRO A 44 11.88 -14.73 3.08
CA PRO A 44 13.15 -15.31 3.48
C PRO A 44 13.74 -14.46 4.61
N ASN A 45 14.45 -15.08 5.56
CA ASN A 45 15.17 -14.38 6.62
C ASN A 45 16.19 -13.42 5.99
N THR A 46 15.74 -12.21 5.68
CA THR A 46 16.53 -11.15 5.10
C THR A 46 16.81 -10.14 6.21
N GLN A 47 18.07 -9.75 6.34
CA GLN A 47 18.48 -8.75 7.32
C GLN A 47 17.87 -7.37 7.03
N GLN A 48 17.24 -7.18 5.87
CA GLN A 48 16.73 -5.89 5.40
C GLN A 48 15.35 -6.06 4.76
N LEU A 49 14.30 -5.83 5.57
CA LEU A 49 12.95 -5.55 5.08
C LEU A 49 12.85 -4.05 4.80
N VAL A 50 12.91 -3.66 3.53
CA VAL A 50 12.67 -2.27 3.11
C VAL A 50 11.27 -2.15 2.57
N PHE A 51 10.44 -1.34 3.24
CA PHE A 51 9.09 -1.05 2.78
C PHE A 51 9.15 -0.10 1.58
N LEU A 52 8.91 -0.65 0.39
CA LEU A 52 9.02 0.06 -0.90
C LEU A 52 7.79 0.90 -1.25
N ALA A 53 6.68 0.82 -0.50
CA ALA A 53 5.44 1.45 -0.93
C ALA A 53 5.47 3.00 -0.94
N SER A 54 6.55 3.63 -0.44
CA SER A 54 6.67 5.09 -0.38
C SER A 54 7.95 5.63 -1.03
N VAL A 55 8.53 4.97 -2.05
CA VAL A 55 9.58 5.61 -2.89
C VAL A 55 9.10 6.90 -3.61
N MET A 56 7.90 7.39 -3.30
CA MET A 56 7.40 8.68 -3.72
C MET A 56 7.65 9.72 -2.62
N VAL A 57 8.29 10.81 -3.00
CA VAL A 57 8.45 12.00 -2.17
C VAL A 57 7.59 13.13 -2.76
N GLY A 58 6.83 13.82 -1.91
CA GLY A 58 5.98 14.94 -2.30
C GLY A 58 6.23 16.16 -1.43
N ASN A 59 6.50 17.30 -2.07
CA ASN A 59 6.46 18.62 -1.45
C ASN A 59 6.08 19.66 -2.51
N HIS A 60 5.88 20.93 -2.11
CA HIS A 60 5.48 22.00 -3.03
C HIS A 60 6.50 22.33 -4.14
N GLN A 61 7.73 21.82 -4.03
CA GLN A 61 8.82 22.07 -4.98
C GLN A 61 9.08 20.87 -5.91
N ILE A 62 8.51 19.70 -5.59
CA ILE A 62 8.77 18.45 -6.30
C ILE A 62 7.58 18.12 -7.17
N ASN A 63 7.79 18.20 -8.48
CA ASN A 63 6.79 17.81 -9.46
C ASN A 63 6.56 16.28 -9.44
N CYS A 64 5.33 15.84 -9.63
CA CYS A 64 4.92 14.43 -9.63
C CYS A 64 5.74 13.55 -10.59
N HIS A 65 6.17 14.07 -11.75
CA HIS A 65 7.03 13.32 -12.67
C HIS A 65 8.43 13.02 -12.10
N LYS A 66 8.89 13.80 -11.11
CA LYS A 66 10.18 13.61 -10.42
C LYS A 66 10.04 12.92 -9.06
N ALA A 67 8.85 12.88 -8.48
CA ALA A 67 8.58 12.37 -7.13
C ALA A 67 9.14 10.96 -6.90
N HIS A 68 8.96 10.07 -7.89
CA HIS A 68 9.47 8.69 -7.82
C HIS A 68 11.00 8.62 -7.92
N GLY A 69 11.61 9.39 -8.83
CA GLY A 69 13.07 9.41 -8.98
C GLY A 69 13.77 9.94 -7.72
N ILE A 70 13.25 11.05 -7.17
CA ILE A 70 13.79 11.68 -5.96
C ILE A 70 13.59 10.78 -4.73
N GLY A 71 12.42 10.15 -4.58
CA GLY A 71 12.21 9.24 -3.46
C GLY A 71 13.08 7.98 -3.56
N LEU A 72 13.34 7.46 -4.76
CA LEU A 72 14.32 6.39 -4.97
C LEU A 72 15.73 6.79 -4.55
N GLU A 73 16.22 7.96 -4.99
CA GLU A 73 17.52 8.48 -4.56
C GLU A 73 17.60 8.67 -3.05
N SER A 74 16.53 9.17 -2.44
CA SER A 74 16.46 9.39 -1.00
C SER A 74 16.52 8.07 -0.23
N MET A 75 15.80 7.04 -0.71
CA MET A 75 15.83 5.70 -0.13
C MET A 75 17.20 5.04 -0.24
N VAL A 76 17.91 5.20 -1.37
CA VAL A 76 19.29 4.71 -1.52
C VAL A 76 20.21 5.40 -0.51
N LYS A 77 20.06 6.71 -0.30
CA LYS A 77 20.85 7.45 0.70
C LYS A 77 20.58 7.01 2.13
N ILE A 78 19.31 6.75 2.48
CA ILE A 78 18.90 6.34 3.84
C ILE A 78 19.36 4.91 4.15
N THR A 79 19.18 4.01 3.19
CA THR A 79 19.36 2.57 3.43
C THR A 79 20.75 2.07 3.02
N GLY A 80 21.45 2.79 2.14
CA GLY A 80 22.68 2.32 1.50
C GLY A 80 22.45 1.21 0.46
N LEU A 81 21.20 0.85 0.18
CA LEU A 81 20.84 -0.27 -0.69
C LEU A 81 20.58 0.19 -2.12
N LYS A 82 21.13 -0.54 -3.08
CA LYS A 82 20.77 -0.38 -4.49
C LYS A 82 19.44 -1.09 -4.74
N LEU A 83 18.36 -0.32 -4.73
CA LEU A 83 17.05 -0.79 -5.17
C LEU A 83 17.05 -0.89 -6.69
N TYR A 84 16.89 -2.10 -7.23
CA TYR A 84 16.75 -2.32 -8.67
C TYR A 84 15.35 -1.92 -9.12
N LYS A 85 15.21 -1.37 -10.33
CA LYS A 85 13.91 -1.09 -10.96
C LYS A 85 13.21 -2.42 -11.26
N THR A 86 12.58 -3.05 -10.28
CA THR A 86 11.72 -4.21 -10.52
C THR A 86 10.34 -3.71 -10.92
N ILE A 87 10.23 -3.18 -12.13
CA ILE A 87 8.97 -3.29 -12.84
C ILE A 87 9.15 -4.57 -13.67
N GLN A 88 8.70 -5.70 -13.11
CA GLN A 88 8.52 -6.87 -13.96
C GLN A 88 7.50 -6.52 -15.05
N PRO A 89 7.71 -6.89 -16.33
CA PRO A 89 6.89 -6.43 -17.47
C PRO A 89 5.40 -6.82 -17.46
N GLY A 90 4.85 -7.29 -16.34
CA GLY A 90 3.46 -7.74 -16.20
C GLY A 90 2.72 -7.22 -14.97
N PHE A 91 3.36 -6.45 -14.09
CA PHE A 91 2.66 -5.71 -13.03
C PHE A 91 2.49 -4.27 -13.49
N THR A 92 1.43 -4.02 -14.26
CA THR A 92 1.05 -2.66 -14.63
C THR A 92 0.80 -1.88 -13.34
N ALA A 93 1.62 -0.86 -13.12
CA ALA A 93 1.35 0.19 -12.18
C ALA A 93 -0.11 0.62 -12.35
N PHE A 94 -0.82 0.83 -11.24
CA PHE A 94 -1.99 1.70 -11.26
C PHE A 94 -1.60 2.95 -12.05
N ASP A 95 -2.35 3.25 -13.12
CA ASP A 95 -2.06 4.33 -14.04
C ASP A 95 -1.89 5.64 -13.27
N TYR A 96 -0.63 6.05 -13.04
CA TYR A 96 -0.29 7.30 -12.35
C TYR A 96 -0.81 8.53 -13.10
N GLN A 97 -1.20 8.38 -14.38
CA GLN A 97 -1.84 9.45 -15.17
C GLN A 97 -3.24 9.82 -14.66
N GLN A 98 -3.91 8.98 -13.86
CA GLN A 98 -5.24 9.28 -13.34
C GLN A 98 -5.25 10.02 -12.00
N ILE A 99 -4.15 9.97 -11.23
CA ILE A 99 -4.10 10.59 -9.89
C ILE A 99 -3.78 12.09 -9.96
N CYS A 100 -3.12 12.55 -11.03
CA CYS A 100 -2.72 13.96 -11.20
C CYS A 100 -3.67 14.78 -12.08
N GLN A 101 -4.89 14.29 -12.36
CA GLN A 101 -5.93 15.05 -13.07
C GLN A 101 -7.05 15.42 -12.09
N ASN A 102 -6.80 16.45 -11.28
CA ASN A 102 -7.71 17.51 -10.81
C ASN A 102 -7.10 18.23 -9.61
#